data_AF-A0A2H0AT70-F1
#
_entry.id   AF-A0A2H0AT70-F1
#
_cell.length_a   1.000
_cell.length_b   1.000
_cell.length_c   1.000
_cell.angle_alpha   90.00
_cell.angle_beta   90.00
_cell.angle_gamma   90.00
#
_symmetry.space_group_name_H-M   'P 1'
#
loop_
_entity.id
_entity.type
_entity.pdbx_description
1 polymer ?
#
loop_
_entity_poly.entity_id
_entity_poly.type
_entity_poly.pdbx_seq_one_letter_code
_entity_poly.pdbx_strand_id
1 'polypeptide(L)'
;MSLRAPRPPVILNGVKNPGKESLVLFRPAVLFIIMPRINETGKINHAMTISITVYGGAGVIGGNKIFVAADNTTISFDFGINYAP
;
A
#
# COMPACT_ATOMS: atom_id res chain seq x y z
N MET A 1 5.40 -15.34 -20.13
CA MET A 1 5.35 -15.07 -18.68
C MET A 1 4.21 -14.09 -18.43
N SER A 2 3.16 -14.47 -17.69
CA SER A 2 2.02 -13.58 -17.41
C SER A 2 2.32 -12.79 -16.14
N LEU A 3 2.35 -11.46 -16.25
CA LEU A 3 2.49 -10.56 -15.11
C LEU A 3 1.12 -10.46 -14.42
N ARG A 4 0.92 -11.21 -13.33
CA ARG A 4 -0.25 -11.02 -12.45
C ARG A 4 0.08 -10.02 -11.37
N ALA A 5 -0.80 -9.03 -11.19
CA ALA A 5 -0.76 -8.18 -10.02
C ALA A 5 -0.93 -9.03 -8.74
N PRO A 6 -0.14 -8.77 -7.68
CA PRO A 6 -0.35 -9.38 -6.37
C PRO A 6 -1.76 -9.12 -5.84
N ARG A 7 -2.27 -10.03 -4.99
CA ARG A 7 -3.53 -9.78 -4.28
C ARG A 7 -3.30 -8.74 -3.18
N PRO A 8 -4.20 -7.75 -3.00
CA PRO A 8 -4.11 -6.80 -1.90
C PRO A 8 -4.09 -7.53 -0.54
N PRO A 9 -3.22 -7.14 0.41
CA PRO A 9 -3.24 -7.69 1.76
C PRO A 9 -4.49 -7.22 2.51
N VAL A 10 -4.99 -8.04 3.43
CA VAL A 10 -6.01 -7.64 4.41
C VAL A 10 -5.30 -7.20 5.68
N ILE A 11 -5.64 -6.03 6.21
CA ILE A 11 -4.93 -5.45 7.36
C ILE A 11 -5.88 -5.28 8.54
N LEU A 12 -5.35 -5.57 9.73
CA LEU A 12 -5.96 -5.30 11.02
C LEU A 12 -5.38 -3.99 11.56
N ASN A 13 -6.19 -2.94 11.66
CA ASN A 13 -5.78 -1.69 12.31
C ASN A 13 -6.44 -1.60 13.69
N GLY A 14 -5.64 -1.33 14.72
CA GLY A 14 -6.15 -0.98 16.04
C GLY A 14 -6.70 0.44 16.02
N VAL A 15 -7.98 0.61 16.31
CA VAL A 15 -8.59 1.92 16.55
C VAL A 15 -8.59 2.17 18.05
N LYS A 16 -7.71 3.06 18.49
CA LYS A 16 -7.62 3.46 19.89
C LYS A 16 -8.59 4.61 20.17
N ASN A 17 -9.75 4.26 20.71
CA ASN A 17 -10.64 5.20 21.39
C ASN A 17 -10.52 4.96 22.90
N PRO A 18 -10.32 5.99 23.74
CA PRO A 18 -10.31 5.82 25.19
C PRO A 18 -11.57 5.08 25.66
N GLY A 19 -11.40 3.88 26.21
CA GLY A 19 -12.50 3.02 26.69
C GLY A 19 -13.22 2.18 25.62
N LYS A 20 -12.82 2.23 24.33
CA LYS A 20 -13.38 1.43 23.23
C LYS A 20 -12.30 1.04 22.21
N GLU A 21 -11.27 0.33 22.65
CA GLU A 21 -10.28 -0.28 21.75
C GLU A 21 -11.02 -1.27 20.84
N SER A 22 -10.98 -1.04 19.52
CA SER A 22 -11.63 -1.91 18.53
C SER A 22 -10.65 -2.26 17.42
N LEU A 23 -10.69 -3.51 16.96
CA LEU A 23 -9.90 -3.98 15.84
C LEU A 23 -10.74 -3.89 14.57
N VAL A 24 -10.37 -3.00 13.66
CA VAL A 24 -11.08 -2.84 12.40
C VAL A 24 -10.33 -3.59 11.30
N LEU A 25 -11.04 -4.52 10.66
CA LEU A 25 -10.60 -5.17 9.44
C LEU A 25 -10.89 -4.25 8.26
N PHE A 26 -9.86 -3.89 7.49
CA PHE A 26 -10.07 -3.10 6.29
C PHE A 26 -9.25 -3.64 5.11
N ARG A 27 -9.75 -3.37 3.91
CA ARG A 27 -9.03 -3.63 2.66
C ARG A 27 -8.39 -2.32 2.21
N PRO A 28 -7.06 -2.17 2.28
CA PRO A 28 -6.40 -0.97 1.80
C PRO A 28 -6.58 -0.82 0.29
N ALA A 29 -6.57 0.44 -0.16
CA ALA A 29 -6.44 0.72 -1.58
C ALA A 29 -5.00 0.41 -2.01
N VAL A 30 -4.85 -0.42 -3.04
CA VAL A 30 -3.54 -0.79 -3.61
C VAL A 30 -3.50 -0.40 -5.08
N LEU A 31 -2.49 0.39 -5.44
CA LEU A 31 -2.14 0.70 -6.82
C LEU A 31 -0.84 -0.04 -7.18
N PHE A 32 -0.87 -0.79 -8.29
CA PHE A 32 0.33 -1.42 -8.85
C PHE A 32 0.80 -0.64 -10.07
N ILE A 33 2.09 -0.33 -10.10
CA ILE A 33 2.79 0.21 -11.27
C ILE A 33 3.78 -0.84 -11.71
N ILE A 34 3.65 -1.27 -12.96
CA ILE A 34 4.54 -2.25 -13.58
C ILE A 34 5.45 -1.51 -14.55
N MET A 35 6.76 -1.60 -14.32
CA MET A 35 7.79 -0.97 -15.16
C MET A 35 8.56 -2.06 -15.92
N PRO A 36 8.18 -2.38 -17.17
CA PRO A 36 8.88 -3.37 -17.97
C PRO A 36 10.25 -2.83 -18.40
N ARG A 37 11.29 -3.65 -18.22
CA ARG A 37 12.60 -3.44 -18.83
C ARG A 37 12.63 -4.18 -20.16
N ILE A 38 12.85 -3.43 -21.24
CA ILE A 38 12.86 -3.94 -22.62
C ILE A 38 14.31 -3.98 -23.09
N ASN A 39 14.72 -5.08 -23.71
CA ASN A 39 16.05 -5.21 -24.31
C ASN A 39 16.09 -4.69 -25.76
N GLU A 40 17.28 -4.69 -26.37
CA GLU A 40 17.51 -4.30 -27.77
C GLU A 40 16.72 -5.11 -28.81
N THR A 41 16.22 -6.30 -28.43
CA THR A 41 15.36 -7.15 -29.28
C THR A 41 13.85 -6.92 -29.08
N GLY A 42 13.47 -5.93 -28.26
CA GLY A 42 12.06 -5.63 -27.96
C GLY A 42 11.41 -6.59 -26.95
N LYS A 43 12.17 -7.46 -26.29
CA LYS A 43 11.67 -8.43 -25.31
C LYS A 43 11.77 -7.88 -23.89
N ILE A 44 10.76 -8.15 -23.08
CA ILE A 44 10.79 -7.88 -21.64
C ILE A 44 11.74 -8.89 -20.99
N ASN A 45 12.82 -8.42 -20.37
CA ASN A 45 13.77 -9.27 -19.64
C ASN A 45 13.49 -9.32 -18.12
N HIS A 46 12.90 -8.27 -17.57
CA HIS A 46 12.39 -8.18 -16.20
C HIS A 46 11.34 -7.07 -16.13
N ALA A 47 10.45 -7.09 -15.13
CA ALA A 47 9.57 -5.97 -14.84
C ALA A 47 9.65 -5.64 -13.36
N MET A 48 10.03 -4.41 -13.02
CA MET A 48 9.93 -3.95 -11.64
C MET A 48 8.45 -3.74 -11.32
N THR A 49 8.04 -4.19 -10.14
CA THR A 49 6.68 -3.98 -9.65
C THR A 49 6.74 -3.06 -8.44
N ILE A 50 6.07 -1.92 -8.56
CA ILE A 50 5.87 -0.99 -7.46
C ILE A 50 4.44 -1.15 -6.98
N SER A 51 4.25 -1.35 -5.68
CA SER A 51 2.93 -1.31 -5.04
C SER A 51 2.84 -0.13 -4.10
N ILE A 52 1.83 0.72 -4.29
CA ILE A 52 1.46 1.79 -3.37
C ILE A 52 0.22 1.33 -2.61
N THR A 53 0.34 1.20 -1.30
CA THR A 53 -0.73 0.79 -0.42
C THR A 53 -1.11 1.93 0.51
N VAL A 54 -2.37 2.36 0.45
CA VAL A 54 -2.89 3.41 1.34
C VAL A 54 -3.71 2.74 2.44
N TYR A 55 -3.18 2.83 3.66
CA TYR A 55 -3.76 2.27 4.87
C TYR A 55 -4.64 3.26 5.66
N GLY A 56 -4.48 4.56 5.41
CA GLY A 56 -5.26 5.60 6.07
C GLY A 56 -5.01 6.97 5.44
N GLY A 57 -5.93 7.92 5.66
CA GLY A 57 -5.88 9.28 5.09
C GLY A 57 -6.43 9.42 3.67
N ALA A 58 -6.86 8.33 3.01
CA ALA A 58 -7.51 8.41 1.71
C ALA A 58 -8.94 8.97 1.87
N GLY A 59 -9.22 10.12 1.27
CA GLY A 59 -10.56 10.73 1.25
C GLY A 59 -11.02 11.33 2.58
N VAL A 60 -10.14 11.44 3.57
CA VAL A 60 -10.39 12.04 4.90
C VAL A 60 -9.20 12.88 5.35
N ILE A 61 -9.39 13.74 6.36
CA ILE A 61 -8.32 14.51 6.98
C ILE A 61 -7.73 13.71 8.15
N GLY A 62 -6.41 13.51 8.17
CA GLY A 62 -5.68 12.85 9.25
C GLY A 62 -5.50 11.33 9.06
N GLY A 63 -4.77 10.70 9.98
CA GLY A 63 -4.64 9.24 10.00
C GLY A 63 -3.84 8.65 8.83
N ASN A 64 -3.02 9.48 8.19
CA ASN A 64 -2.27 9.13 7.00
C ASN A 64 -1.33 7.97 7.27
N LYS A 65 -1.39 6.97 6.39
CA LYS A 65 -0.46 5.85 6.41
C LYS A 65 -0.35 5.27 5.00
N ILE A 66 0.79 5.47 4.36
CA ILE A 66 1.04 5.04 2.99
C ILE A 66 2.31 4.21 2.95
N PHE A 67 2.27 3.08 2.27
CA PHE A 67 3.42 2.21 2.07
C PHE A 67 3.70 2.09 0.59
N VAL A 68 4.96 2.28 0.22
CA VAL A 68 5.44 2.07 -1.14
C VAL A 68 6.45 0.93 -1.08
N ALA A 69 6.15 -0.17 -1.77
CA ALA A 69 7.08 -1.27 -1.93
C ALA A 69 7.51 -1.35 -3.41
N ALA A 70 8.80 -1.47 -3.64
CA ALA A 70 9.38 -1.71 -4.95
C ALA A 70 10.37 -2.88 -4.81
N ASP A 71 10.07 -3.98 -5.50
CA ASP A 71 10.78 -5.25 -5.35
C ASP A 71 10.95 -5.65 -3.86
N ASN A 72 12.17 -5.59 -3.31
CA ASN A 72 12.48 -5.97 -1.93
C ASN A 72 12.64 -4.78 -0.97
N THR A 73 12.39 -3.56 -1.43
CA THR A 73 12.52 -2.34 -0.64
C THR A 73 11.14 -1.81 -0.28
N THR A 74 10.92 -1.50 1.00
CA THR A 74 9.69 -0.87 1.48
C THR A 74 10.00 0.49 2.10
N ILE A 75 9.26 1.51 1.69
CA ILE A 75 9.29 2.86 2.24
C ILE A 75 7.90 3.18 2.79
N SER A 76 7.82 3.49 4.07
CA SER A 76 6.58 3.96 4.71
C SER A 76 6.57 5.48 4.79
N PHE A 77 5.54 6.10 4.25
CA PHE A 77 5.25 7.52 4.37
C PHE A 77 4.12 7.73 5.38
N ASP A 78 4.44 8.53 6.39
CA ASP A 78 3.52 9.02 7.42
C ASP A 78 2.97 7.93 8.37
N PHE A 79 2.88 8.29 9.65
CA PHE A 79 2.19 7.54 10.69
C PHE A 79 1.26 8.47 11.47
N GLY A 80 0.63 9.40 10.75
CA GLY A 80 -0.30 10.37 11.28
C GLY A 80 -1.41 9.70 12.08
N ILE A 81 -1.75 10.32 13.20
CA ILE A 81 -2.91 9.95 13.99
C ILE A 81 -4.13 10.70 13.47
N ASN A 82 -5.32 10.15 13.71
CA ASN A 82 -6.54 10.95 13.68
C ASN A 82 -6.68 11.63 15.04
N TYR A 83 -6.89 12.94 15.03
CA TYR A 83 -7.43 13.61 16.21
C TYR A 83 -8.94 13.33 16.21
N ALA A 84 -9.36 12.40 17.06
CA ALA A 84 -10.78 12.30 17.40
C ALA A 84 -11.14 13.52 18.26
N PRO A 85 -12.27 14.20 18.00
CA PRO A 85 -12.86 15.10 19.00
C PRO A 85 -13.29 14.32 20.26
#